data_AF-A0A4Y2FN71-F1
#
_entry.id   AF-A0A4Y2FN71-F1
#
_cell.length_a   1.000
_cell.length_b   1.000
_cell.length_c   1.000
_cell.angle_alpha   90.00
_cell.angle_beta   90.00
_cell.angle_gamma   90.00
#
_symmetry.space_group_name_H-M   'P 1'
#
loop_
_entity.id
_entity.type
_entity.pdbx_description
1 polymer ?
#
loop_
_entity_poly.entity_id
_entity_poly.type
_entity_poly.pdbx_seq_one_letter_code
_entity_poly.pdbx_strand_id
1 'polypeptide(L)'
;MPTTYIRKGSSTPGEWTEDNLKNAIKVVEEKNMGVKRAAKTFSIPKTTLKRRIKTHNFTKGSLFPSSILGCGNENKIVAHINKLQNRGFTPYRDSVRYVA
;
A
#
# COMPACT_ATOMS: atom_id res chain seq x y z
N MET A 1 -8.73 -33.96 1.33
CA MET A 1 -9.31 -32.61 1.15
C MET A 1 -8.19 -31.59 1.22
N PRO A 2 -8.11 -30.59 0.32
CA PRO A 2 -7.19 -29.48 0.50
C PRO A 2 -7.47 -28.79 1.85
N THR A 3 -6.46 -28.70 2.71
CA THR A 3 -6.57 -28.06 4.04
C THR A 3 -6.47 -26.54 3.99
N THR A 4 -6.07 -25.98 2.84
CA THR A 4 -5.89 -24.54 2.67
C THR A 4 -7.04 -23.94 1.86
N TYR A 5 -7.79 -23.05 2.50
CA TYR A 5 -8.87 -22.30 1.85
C TYR A 5 -8.31 -21.17 0.98
N ILE A 6 -8.45 -21.30 -0.35
CA ILE A 6 -8.12 -20.23 -1.29
C ILE A 6 -9.36 -19.35 -1.49
N ARG A 7 -9.26 -18.07 -1.09
CA ARG A 7 -10.36 -17.11 -1.27
C ARG A 7 -10.59 -16.83 -2.77
N LYS A 8 -11.81 -17.06 -3.24
CA LYS A 8 -12.22 -16.72 -4.61
C LYS A 8 -12.31 -15.19 -4.77
N GLY A 9 -11.40 -14.62 -5.56
CA GLY A 9 -11.47 -13.22 -6.00
C GLY A 9 -10.86 -12.19 -5.04
N SER A 10 -9.95 -12.58 -4.16
CA SER A 10 -9.15 -11.63 -3.39
C SER A 10 -7.96 -11.15 -4.23
N SER A 11 -7.99 -9.88 -4.65
CA SER A 11 -6.74 -9.17 -4.94
C SER A 11 -5.90 -9.20 -3.66
N THR A 12 -4.64 -9.55 -3.81
CA THR A 12 -3.60 -9.53 -2.78
C THR A 12 -3.56 -8.13 -2.14
N PRO A 13 -3.58 -8.04 -0.79
CA PRO A 13 -3.61 -6.75 -0.12
C PRO A 13 -2.44 -5.86 -0.57
N GLY A 14 -2.77 -4.69 -1.11
CA GLY A 14 -1.79 -3.68 -1.47
C GLY A 14 -1.18 -3.76 -2.87
N GLU A 15 -1.54 -4.76 -3.69
CA GLU A 15 -1.01 -4.85 -5.07
C GLU A 15 -1.52 -3.76 -6.02
N TRP A 16 -2.75 -3.29 -5.85
CA TRP A 16 -3.32 -2.25 -6.71
C TRP A 16 -2.57 -0.92 -6.58
N THR A 17 -2.25 -0.27 -7.69
CA THR A 17 -1.60 1.04 -7.75
C THR A 17 -2.61 2.17 -7.60
N GLU A 18 -2.11 3.38 -7.31
CA GLU A 18 -2.97 4.57 -7.29
C GLU A 18 -3.57 4.87 -8.67
N ASP A 19 -2.82 4.64 -9.74
CA ASP A 19 -3.29 4.83 -11.11
C ASP A 19 -4.45 3.88 -11.44
N ASN A 20 -4.37 2.62 -11.00
CA ASN A 20 -5.47 1.68 -11.14
C ASN A 20 -6.73 2.19 -10.42
N LEU A 21 -6.57 2.81 -9.25
CA LEU A 21 -7.68 3.39 -8.50
C LEU A 21 -8.31 4.58 -9.25
N LYS A 22 -7.49 5.51 -9.76
CA LYS A 22 -7.96 6.68 -10.52
C LYS A 22 -8.68 6.26 -11.80
N ASN A 23 -8.11 5.32 -12.55
CA ASN A 23 -8.70 4.78 -13.77
C ASN A 23 -10.03 4.06 -13.48
N ALA A 24 -10.08 3.26 -12.41
CA ALA A 24 -11.31 2.57 -12.01
C ALA A 24 -12.45 3.55 -11.66
N ILE A 25 -12.12 4.66 -11.00
CA ILE A 25 -13.11 5.66 -10.60
C ILE A 25 -13.61 6.44 -11.81
N LYS A 26 -12.70 6.89 -12.68
CA LYS A 26 -13.06 7.59 -13.93
C LYS A 26 -14.07 6.80 -14.75
N VAL A 27 -13.83 5.50 -14.96
CA VAL A 27 -14.73 4.64 -15.73
C VAL A 27 -16.09 4.42 -15.05
N VAL A 28 -16.13 4.46 -13.71
CA VAL A 28 -17.38 4.35 -12.94
C VAL A 28 -18.17 5.67 -12.99
N GLU A 29 -17.50 6.82 -12.95
CA GLU A 29 -18.11 8.15 -13.05
C GLU A 29 -18.67 8.41 -14.45
N GLU A 30 -17.94 8.01 -15.50
CA GLU A 30 -18.39 8.02 -16.90
C GLU A 30 -19.57 7.05 -17.16
N LYS A 31 -20.01 6.31 -16.13
CA LYS A 31 -21.06 5.27 -16.18
C LYS A 31 -20.81 4.16 -17.21
N ASN A 32 -19.59 4.05 -17.72
CA ASN A 32 -19.22 3.06 -18.72
C ASN A 32 -19.17 1.64 -18.11
N MET A 33 -18.70 1.50 -16.86
CA MET A 33 -18.74 0.22 -16.13
C MET A 33 -19.27 0.37 -14.70
N GLY A 34 -20.08 -0.60 -14.26
CA GLY A 34 -20.49 -0.70 -12.86
C GLY A 34 -19.34 -1.08 -11.93
N VAL A 35 -19.43 -0.71 -10.65
CA VAL A 35 -18.38 -0.87 -9.62
C VAL A 35 -17.81 -2.30 -9.55
N LYS A 36 -18.65 -3.33 -9.69
CA LYS A 36 -18.20 -4.74 -9.67
C LYS A 36 -17.32 -5.09 -10.87
N ARG A 37 -17.64 -4.56 -12.04
CA ARG A 37 -16.90 -4.82 -13.28
C ARG A 37 -15.59 -4.07 -13.27
N ALA A 38 -15.62 -2.78 -12.93
CA ALA A 38 -14.41 -1.97 -12.74
C ALA A 38 -13.43 -2.59 -11.73
N ALA A 39 -13.93 -3.04 -10.58
CA ALA A 39 -13.11 -3.71 -9.56
C ALA A 39 -12.35 -4.94 -10.11
N LYS A 40 -13.00 -5.75 -10.96
CA LYS A 40 -12.33 -6.90 -11.61
C LYS A 40 -11.32 -6.48 -12.66
N THR A 41 -11.65 -5.49 -13.50
CA THR A 41 -10.77 -5.03 -14.58
C THR A 41 -9.48 -4.43 -14.06
N PHE A 42 -9.54 -3.65 -12.97
CA PHE A 42 -8.39 -2.96 -12.39
C PHE A 42 -7.73 -3.74 -11.22
N SER A 43 -8.14 -4.99 -10.98
CA SER A 43 -7.64 -5.83 -9.88
C SER A 43 -7.72 -5.15 -8.50
N ILE A 44 -8.80 -4.42 -8.24
CA ILE A 44 -9.05 -3.74 -6.96
C ILE A 44 -10.14 -4.49 -6.20
N PRO A 45 -10.00 -4.76 -4.89
CA PRO A 45 -11.10 -5.31 -4.11
C PRO A 45 -12.35 -4.42 -4.21
N LYS A 46 -13.51 -5.03 -4.50
CA LYS A 46 -14.80 -4.33 -4.66
C LYS A 46 -15.12 -3.42 -3.47
N THR A 47 -14.86 -3.91 -2.26
CA THR A 47 -15.08 -3.16 -1.00
C THR A 47 -14.19 -1.93 -0.91
N THR A 48 -12.92 -2.04 -1.33
CA THR A 48 -11.98 -0.92 -1.41
C THR A 48 -12.46 0.14 -2.38
N LEU A 49 -12.81 -0.24 -3.62
CA LEU A 49 -13.29 0.71 -4.64
C LEU A 49 -14.58 1.41 -4.17
N LYS A 50 -15.55 0.66 -3.64
CA LYS A 50 -16.80 1.22 -3.10
C LYS A 50 -16.54 2.21 -1.96
N ARG A 51 -15.65 1.87 -1.02
CA ARG A 51 -15.30 2.74 0.11
C ARG A 51 -14.66 4.04 -0.38
N ARG A 52 -13.70 3.94 -1.30
CA ARG A 52 -12.93 5.09 -1.82
C ARG A 52 -13.82 6.08 -2.58
N ILE A 53 -14.77 5.57 -3.36
CA ILE A 53 -15.80 6.40 -4.02
C ILE A 53 -16.67 7.11 -2.97
N LYS A 54 -17.14 6.39 -1.94
CA LYS A 54 -17.97 6.99 -0.87
C LYS A 54 -17.23 8.08 -0.08
N THR A 55 -15.94 7.88 0.22
CA THR A 55 -15.14 8.84 1.00
C THR A 55 -14.46 9.91 0.15
N HIS A 56 -14.60 9.88 -1.18
CA HIS A 56 -13.90 10.74 -2.13
C HIS A 56 -12.38 10.85 -1.86
N ASN A 57 -11.75 9.72 -1.52
CA ASN A 57 -10.31 9.66 -1.26
C ASN A 57 -9.64 8.80 -2.32
N PHE A 58 -8.88 9.43 -3.20
CA PHE A 58 -8.27 8.79 -4.37
C PHE A 58 -6.78 8.52 -4.25
N THR A 59 -6.18 8.85 -3.10
CA THR A 59 -4.75 8.63 -2.87
C THR A 59 -4.50 7.30 -2.18
N LYS A 60 -3.44 6.62 -2.61
CA LYS A 60 -3.01 5.38 -1.96
C LYS A 60 -2.10 5.74 -0.78
N GLY A 61 -2.70 5.80 0.41
CA GLY A 61 -1.95 5.92 1.66
C GLY A 61 -1.17 4.64 2.01
N SER A 62 -0.22 4.77 2.93
CA SER A 62 0.43 3.62 3.57
C SER A 62 -0.61 2.70 4.21
N LEU A 63 -0.43 1.39 4.07
CA LEU A 63 -1.24 0.41 4.82
C LEU A 63 -0.82 0.34 6.29
N PHE A 64 0.38 0.83 6.60
CA PHE A 64 0.98 0.75 7.92
C PHE A 64 0.66 2.00 8.74
N PRO A 65 0.71 1.89 10.08
CA PRO A 65 0.65 3.04 10.97
C PRO A 65 1.66 4.11 10.55
N SER A 66 1.31 5.37 10.84
CA SER A 66 2.28 6.46 10.71
C SER A 66 3.45 6.23 11.65
N SER A 67 4.64 6.67 11.23
CA SER A 67 5.84 6.67 12.05
C SER A 67 5.61 7.32 13.42
N ILE A 68 6.16 6.72 14.47
CA ILE A 68 6.15 7.27 15.84
C ILE A 68 7.09 8.49 15.93
N LEU A 69 8.26 8.41 15.30
CA LEU A 69 9.28 9.47 15.32
C LEU A 69 9.04 10.54 14.23
N GLY A 70 8.14 10.25 13.29
CA GLY A 70 7.85 11.08 12.13
C GLY A 70 8.79 10.81 10.94
N CYS A 71 8.28 11.01 9.72
CA CYS A 71 9.01 10.74 8.47
C CYS A 71 10.36 11.50 8.38
N GLY A 72 10.40 12.75 8.86
CA GLY A 72 11.63 13.56 8.83
C GLY A 72 12.75 12.98 9.70
N ASN A 73 12.41 12.43 10.88
CA ASN A 73 13.41 11.87 11.80
C ASN A 73 13.87 10.50 11.31
N GLU A 74 12.97 9.66 10.81
CA GLU A 74 13.33 8.40 10.17
C GLU A 74 14.29 8.61 9.01
N ASN A 75 14.05 9.60 8.15
CA ASN A 75 14.95 9.92 7.04
C ASN A 75 16.36 10.31 7.52
N LYS A 76 16.48 11.01 8.65
CA LYS A 76 17.78 11.34 9.25
C LYS A 76 18.49 10.09 9.78
N ILE A 77 17.75 9.18 10.43
CA ILE A 77 18.28 7.90 10.92
C ILE A 77 18.76 7.05 9.73
N VAL A 78 17.96 6.94 8.67
CA VAL A 78 18.33 6.23 7.44
C VAL A 78 19.58 6.82 6.80
N ALA A 79 19.65 8.16 6.68
CA ALA A 79 20.83 8.83 6.14
C ALA A 79 22.08 8.56 7.00
N HIS A 80 21.92 8.50 8.33
CA HIS A 80 23.02 8.18 9.24
C HIS A 80 23.47 6.73 9.08
N ILE A 81 22.55 5.77 9.00
CA ILE A 81 22.84 4.36 8.76
C ILE A 81 23.61 4.17 7.45
N ASN A 82 23.17 4.81 6.36
CA ASN A 82 23.86 4.76 5.07
C ASN A 82 25.27 5.35 5.16
N LYS A 83 25.45 6.45 5.91
CA LYS A 83 26.78 7.04 6.16
C LYS A 83 27.69 6.08 6.93
N LEU A 84 27.15 5.33 7.90
CA LEU A 84 27.90 4.31 8.65
C LEU A 84 28.28 3.12 7.77
N GLN A 85 27.34 2.64 6.92
CA GLN A 85 27.59 1.58 5.94
C GLN A 85 28.73 1.92 5.00
N ASN A 86 28.75 3.13 4.45
CA ASN A 86 29.83 3.59 3.57
C ASN A 86 31.20 3.68 4.26
N ARG A 87 31.24 3.69 5.60
CA ARG A 87 32.47 3.71 6.41
C ARG A 87 32.87 2.32 6.93
N GLY A 88 32.20 1.26 6.46
CA GLY A 88 32.48 -0.13 6.85
C GLY A 88 31.72 -0.62 8.07
N PHE A 89 30.83 0.20 8.66
CA PHE A 89 29.92 -0.26 9.70
C PHE A 89 28.62 -0.72 9.04
N THR A 90 28.42 -2.02 8.90
CA THR A 90 27.17 -2.59 8.38
C THR A 90 26.26 -3.00 9.54
N PRO A 91 25.48 -2.07 10.14
CA PRO A 91 24.61 -2.41 11.25
C PRO A 91 23.59 -3.44 10.79
N TYR A 92 23.50 -4.54 11.52
CA TYR A 92 22.54 -5.59 11.28
C TYR A 92 21.12 -5.09 11.60
N ARG A 93 20.11 -5.65 10.92
CA ARG A 93 18.70 -5.23 11.09
C ARG A 93 18.29 -5.16 12.56
N ASP A 94 18.73 -6.13 13.35
CA ASP A 94 18.33 -6.24 14.75
C ASP A 94 19.05 -5.19 15.63
N SER A 95 20.29 -4.81 15.31
CA SER A 95 20.98 -3.70 15.99
C SER A 95 20.34 -2.34 15.72
N VAL A 96 19.80 -2.10 14.51
CA VAL A 96 19.10 -0.85 14.20
C VAL A 96 17.76 -0.76 14.95
N ARG A 97 17.05 -1.89 15.09
CA ARG A 97 15.75 -1.94 15.79
C ARG A 97 15.83 -1.68 17.28
N TYR A 98 16.97 -1.95 17.91
CA TYR A 98 17.13 -1.75 19.36
C TYR A 98 17.49 -0.30 19.73
N VAL A 99 17.89 0.51 18.73
CA VAL A 99 18.33 1.90 18.92
C VAL A 99 17.20 2.91 18.61
N ALA A 100 16.16 2.47 17.90
CA ALA A 100 14.96 3.25 17.58
C ALA A 100 13.85 3.02 18.61
#